data_AF-A0A974Z357-F1
#
_entry.id   AF-A0A974Z357-F1
#
_cell.length_a   1.000
_cell.length_b   1.000
_cell.length_c   1.000
_cell.angle_alpha   90.00
_cell.angle_beta   90.00
_cell.angle_gamma   90.00
#
_symmetry.space_group_name_H-M   'P 1'
#
loop_
_entity.id
_entity.type
_entity.pdbx_description
1 polymer ?
#
loop_
_entity_poly.entity_id
_entity_poly.type
_entity_poly.pdbx_seq_one_letter_code
_entity_poly.pdbx_strand_id
1 'polypeptide(L)' 'MANVIVLIRLWRRERKLWLSSPALLVRGIAQVGQGTVSLVADQVIPLDLKSLASSSRDFR' A
#
# COMPACT_ATOMS: atom_id res chain seq x y z
N MET A 1 4.28 12.22 -3.21
CA MET A 1 4.19 10.82 -3.67
C MET A 1 5.16 10.01 -2.81
N ALA A 2 4.80 8.79 -2.41
CA ALA A 2 5.65 7.91 -1.61
C ALA A 2 5.83 6.58 -2.33
N ASN A 3 7.06 6.06 -2.33
CA ASN A 3 7.35 4.76 -2.91
C ASN A 3 7.14 3.67 -1.86
N VAL A 4 6.58 2.53 -2.26
CA VAL A 4 6.46 1.36 -1.38
C VAL A 4 7.35 0.25 -1.92
N ILE A 5 8.37 -0.11 -1.14
CA ILE A 5 9.30 -1.21 -1.46
C ILE A 5 8.80 -2.45 -0.72
N VAL A 6 8.43 -3.49 -1.47
CA VAL A 6 7.91 -4.74 -0.93
C VAL A 6 8.98 -5.81 -0.97
N LEU A 7 9.31 -6.39 0.20
CA LEU A 7 10.22 -7.52 0.28
C LEU A 7 9.64 -8.73 -0.48
N ILE A 8 10.50 -9.49 -1.17
CA ILE A 8 10.08 -10.61 -2.02
C ILE A 8 9.20 -11.65 -1.29
N ARG A 9 9.48 -11.89 0.00
CA ARG A 9 8.71 -12.83 0.84
C ARG A 9 7.28 -12.31 1.08
N LEU A 10 7.14 -11.02 1.38
CA LEU A 10 5.84 -10.38 1.57
C LEU A 10 5.05 -10.34 0.26
N TRP A 11 5.73 -10.03 -0.85
CA TRP A 11 5.12 -10.05 -2.19
C TRP A 11 4.57 -11.43 -2.53
N ARG A 12 5.37 -12.50 -2.36
CA ARG A 12 4.92 -13.87 -2.66
C ARG A 12 3.72 -14.29 -1.81
N ARG A 13 3.68 -13.90 -0.53
CA ARG A 13 2.60 -14.27 0.39
C ARG A 13 1.31 -13.49 0.12
N GLU A 14 1.41 -12.19 -0.10
CA GLU A 14 0.26 -11.28 -0.14
C GLU A 14 -0.03 -10.74 -1.56
N ARG A 15 0.53 -11.34 -2.61
CA ARG A 15 0.43 -10.85 -4.01
C ARG A 15 -1.00 -10.50 -4.41
N LYS A 16 -1.96 -11.34 -4.01
CA LYS A 16 -3.37 -11.13 -4.32
C LYS A 16 -3.89 -9.81 -3.72
N LEU A 17 -3.58 -9.53 -2.45
CA LEU A 17 -3.98 -8.29 -1.80
C LEU A 17 -3.41 -7.06 -2.53
N TRP A 18 -2.13 -7.09 -2.90
CA TRP A 18 -1.48 -6.00 -3.62
C TRP A 18 -2.14 -5.67 -4.97
N LEU A 19 -2.69 -6.67 -5.65
CA LEU A 19 -3.23 -6.52 -7.00
C LEU A 19 -4.75 -6.31 -7.03
N SER A 20 -5.48 -6.83 -6.05
CA SER A 20 -6.95 -6.85 -6.09
C SER A 20 -7.61 -5.92 -5.08
N SER A 21 -6.90 -5.44 -4.06
CA SER A 21 -7.51 -4.57 -3.05
C SER A 21 -7.63 -3.14 -3.57
N PRO A 22 -8.81 -2.51 -3.44
CA PRO A 22 -9.02 -1.13 -3.89
C PRO A 22 -8.22 -0.11 -3.06
N ALA A 23 -7.91 -0.46 -1.81
CA ALA A 23 -7.03 0.31 -0.95
C ALA A 23 -6.32 -0.62 0.05
N LEU A 24 -5.13 -0.22 0.48
CA LEU A 24 -4.26 -0.99 1.36
C LEU A 24 -3.75 -0.11 2.50
N LEU A 25 -3.75 -0.67 3.71
CA LEU A 25 -2.97 -0.14 4.82
C LEU A 25 -1.60 -0.82 4.80
N VAL A 26 -0.53 -0.05 4.61
CA VAL A 26 0.84 -0.56 4.52
C VAL A 26 1.64 -0.08 5.73
N ARG A 27 2.27 -1.03 6.43
CA ARG A 27 3.20 -0.75 7.54
C ARG A 27 4.61 -1.08 7.11
N GLY A 28 5.56 -0.25 7.54
CA GLY A 28 6.96 -0.45 7.26
C GLY A 28 7.86 0.62 7.85
N ILE A 29 9.12 0.59 7.45
CA ILE A 29 10.14 1.57 7.85
C ILE A 29 10.23 2.63 6.76
N ALA A 30 10.03 3.90 7.14
CA ALA A 30 10.20 5.03 6.25
C ALA A 30 11.68 5.36 6.09
N GLN A 31 12.13 5.42 4.85
CA GLN A 31 13.42 5.90 4.41
C GLN A 31 13.19 7.25 3.73
N VAL A 32 13.54 8.32 4.45
CA VAL A 32 13.39 9.69 3.98
C VAL A 32 14.72 10.16 3.40
N GLY A 33 14.70 10.66 2.17
CA GLY A 33 15.91 11.20 1.54
C GLY A 33 15.55 12.16 0.40
N GLN A 34 16.28 13.27 0.29
CA GLN A 34 16.28 14.20 -0.86
C GLN A 34 14.89 14.41 -1.50
N GLY A 35 13.90 14.85 -0.72
CA GLY A 35 12.56 15.19 -1.22
C GLY A 35 11.66 14.00 -1.58
N THR A 36 12.09 12.77 -1.32
CA THR A 36 11.27 11.56 -1.49
C THR A 36 11.19 10.73 -0.21
N VAL A 37 10.13 9.94 -0.11
CA VAL A 37 9.91 8.99 0.98
C VAL A 37 9.67 7.63 0.37
N SER A 38 10.51 6.67 0.76
CA SER A 38 10.33 5.25 0.44
C SER A 38 9.95 4.49 1.70
N LEU A 39 8.89 3.68 1.66
CA LEU A 39 8.45 2.82 2.76
C LEU A 39 8.86 1.37 2.46
N VAL A 40 9.74 0.80 3.27
CA VAL A 40 10.08 -0.63 3.20
C VAL A 40 9.01 -1.41 3.95
N ALA A 41 8.11 -2.05 3.21
CA ALA A 41 6.92 -2.70 3.75
C ALA A 41 7.22 -4.07 4.40
N ASP A 42 6.69 -4.28 5.59
CA ASP A 42 6.74 -5.56 6.31
C ASP A 42 5.34 -6.20 6.49
N GLN A 43 4.28 -5.41 6.39
CA GLN A 43 2.90 -5.84 6.52
C GLN A 43 1.99 -5.04 5.59
N VAL A 44 0.97 -5.72 5.08
CA VAL A 44 -0.10 -5.12 4.29
C VAL A 44 -1.43 -5.76 4.67
N ILE A 45 -2.47 -4.95 4.78
CA ILE A 45 -3.85 -5.42 4.94
C ILE A 45 -4.79 -4.60 4.04
N PRO A 46 -5.93 -5.17 3.59
CA PRO A 46 -6.96 -4.40 2.92
C PRO A 46 -7.49 -3.32 3.85
N LEU A 47 -7.67 -2.12 3.32
CA LEU A 47 -8.38 -1.06 4.03
C LEU A 47 -9.88 -1.26 3.81
N ASP A 48 -10.67 -1.29 4.90
CA ASP A 48 -12.12 -1.38 4.79
C ASP A 48 -12.70 -0.05 4.31
N LEU A 49 -13.24 -0.04 3.09
CA LEU A 49 -13.82 1.13 2.45
C LEU A 49 -15.35 1.10 2.43
N LYS A 50 -16.00 0.12 3.06
CA LYS A 50 -17.47 -0.07 2.97
C LYS A 50 -18.29 1.14 3.42
N SER A 51 -17.75 1.96 4.32
CA SER A 51 -18.41 3.18 4.81
C SER A 51 -18.10 4.44 3.99
N LEU A 52 -17.28 4.35 2.95
CA LEU A 52 -16.97 5.50 2.08
C LEU A 52 -18.07 5.65 1.03
N ALA A 53 -18.80 6.76 1.13
CA ALA A 53 -19.97 7.05 0.29
C ALA A 53 -19.65 7.37 -1.19
N SER A 54 -18.39 7.37 -1.61
CA SER A 54 -17.98 7.74 -2.97
C SER A 54 -16.77 6.93 -3.46
N SER A 55 -16.81 6.48 -4.72
CA SER A 55 -15.60 6.05 -5.43
C SER A 55 -14.57 7.19 -5.44
N SER A 56 -13.30 6.86 -5.29
CA SER A 56 -12.22 7.84 -5.37
C SER A 56 -12.19 8.47 -6.77
N ARG A 57 -11.85 9.77 -6.84
CA ARG A 57 -11.78 10.51 -8.11
C ARG A 57 -10.75 9.92 -9.07
N ASP A 58 -9.69 9.33 -8.54
CA ASP A 58 -8.62 8.73 -9.35
C ASP A 58 -9.03 7.39 -9.97
N PHE A 59 -10.16 6.83 -9.52
CA PHE A 59 -10.73 5.57 -9.98
C PHE A 59 -12.17 5.73 -10.51
N ARG A 60 -12.58 6.97 -10.79
CA ARG A 60 -13.73 7.29 -11.65
C ARG A 60 -13.25 7.43 -13.08
#